data_AF-A0A7Y5WXS2-F1
#
_entry.id   AF-A0A7Y5WXS2-F1
#
_cell.length_a   1.000
_cell.length_b   1.000
_cell.length_c   1.000
_cell.angle_alpha   90.00
_cell.angle_beta   90.00
_cell.angle_gamma   90.00
#
_symmetry.space_group_name_H-M   'P 1'
#
loop_
_entity.id
_entity.type
_entity.pdbx_description
1 polymer ?
#
loop_
_entity_poly.entity_id
_entity_poly.type
_entity_poly.pdbx_seq_one_letter_code
_entity_poly.pdbx_strand_id
1 'polypeptide(L)'
;MIAVSSSGRSFRALAAYLVAGRSGEERDRVAWSIGRNLPTDDPELAARFMRATASQNDRVEKPVYHIALSFDPNDPVDRAAMERVANRVLERL
;
A
#
# COMPACT_ATOMS: atom_id res chain seq x y z
N MET A 1 -0.69 12.61 -13.31
CA MET A 1 -1.03 11.51 -12.39
C MET A 1 -1.77 10.42 -13.15
N ILE A 2 -1.21 9.21 -13.18
CA ILE A 2 -1.89 8.01 -13.67
C ILE A 2 -2.20 7.15 -12.45
N ALA A 3 -3.45 6.69 -12.34
CA ALA A 3 -3.87 5.77 -11.30
C ALA A 3 -4.10 4.38 -11.91
N VAL A 4 -3.50 3.35 -11.31
CA VAL A 4 -3.77 1.95 -11.66
C VAL A 4 -4.25 1.23 -10.41
N SER A 5 -5.37 0.52 -10.51
CA SER A 5 -5.92 -0.28 -9.42
C SER A 5 -5.94 -1.77 -9.75
N SER A 6 -5.65 -2.63 -8.77
CA SER A 6 -5.83 -4.08 -8.89
C SER A 6 -6.30 -4.69 -7.56
N SER A 7 -6.88 -5.88 -7.61
CA SER A 7 -7.26 -6.65 -6.42
C SER A 7 -6.40 -7.91 -6.26
N GLY A 8 -6.05 -8.28 -5.04
CA GLY A 8 -5.22 -9.43 -4.74
C GLY A 8 -5.74 -10.32 -3.61
N ARG A 9 -5.14 -11.51 -3.46
CA ARG A 9 -5.52 -12.49 -2.44
C ARG A 9 -4.65 -12.47 -1.16
N SER A 10 -3.55 -11.69 -1.13
CA SER A 10 -2.57 -11.78 -0.04
C SER A 10 -1.95 -10.42 0.31
N PHE A 11 -2.24 -9.92 1.51
CA PHE A 11 -1.57 -8.73 2.06
C PHE A 11 -0.06 -8.94 2.21
N ARG A 12 0.35 -10.12 2.70
CA ARG A 12 1.76 -10.44 2.92
C ARG A 12 2.56 -10.39 1.61
N ALA A 13 2.03 -10.99 0.54
CA ALA A 13 2.71 -11.02 -0.75
C ALA A 13 2.84 -9.61 -1.33
N LEU A 14 1.80 -8.78 -1.20
CA LEU A 14 1.86 -7.40 -1.66
C LEU A 14 2.87 -6.57 -0.86
N ALA A 15 2.85 -6.65 0.47
CA ALA A 15 3.79 -5.91 1.31
C ALA A 15 5.26 -6.29 1.01
N ALA A 16 5.55 -7.59 0.90
CA ALA A 16 6.89 -8.07 0.55
C ALA A 16 7.33 -7.55 -0.83
N TYR A 17 6.43 -7.56 -1.82
CA TYR A 17 6.72 -7.02 -3.15
C TYR A 17 7.01 -5.51 -3.12
N LEU A 18 6.23 -4.72 -2.38
CA LEU A 18 6.43 -3.28 -2.28
C LEU A 18 7.76 -2.93 -1.62
N VAL A 19 8.13 -3.65 -0.56
CA VAL A 19 9.35 -3.40 0.21
C VAL A 19 10.61 -3.89 -0.50
N ALA A 20 10.59 -5.10 -1.04
CA ALA A 20 11.80 -5.81 -1.48
C ALA A 20 11.79 -6.19 -2.99
N GLY A 21 10.75 -5.79 -3.73
CA GLY A 21 10.62 -6.09 -5.14
C GLY A 21 10.28 -7.55 -5.43
N ARG A 22 10.54 -7.98 -6.67
CA ARG A 22 10.20 -9.35 -7.10
C ARG A 22 11.24 -10.38 -6.65
N SER A 23 12.51 -9.99 -6.60
CA SER A 23 13.60 -10.87 -6.19
C SER A 23 13.79 -10.94 -4.67
N GLY A 24 13.29 -9.95 -3.93
CA GLY A 24 13.54 -9.82 -2.49
C GLY A 24 14.87 -9.17 -2.13
N GLU A 25 15.71 -8.84 -3.12
CA GLU A 25 17.06 -8.30 -2.92
C GLU A 25 17.13 -6.78 -3.12
N GLU A 26 16.04 -6.16 -3.57
CA GLU A 26 15.99 -4.73 -3.87
C GLU A 26 15.82 -3.94 -2.58
N ARG A 27 16.94 -3.48 -2.02
CA ARG A 27 16.99 -2.64 -0.82
C ARG A 27 16.64 -1.19 -1.19
N ASP A 28 16.08 -0.45 -0.25
CA ASP A 28 15.78 0.99 -0.35
C ASP A 28 14.74 1.40 -1.41
N ARG A 29 13.89 0.48 -1.89
CA ARG A 29 12.77 0.80 -2.79
C ARG A 29 11.73 1.76 -2.18
N VAL A 30 11.61 1.74 -0.86
CA VAL A 30 10.57 2.47 -0.12
C VAL A 30 11.22 3.63 0.61
N ALA A 31 10.98 4.85 0.12
CA ALA A 31 11.44 6.06 0.79
C ALA A 31 10.70 6.31 2.11
N TRP A 32 9.41 5.97 2.20
CA TRP A 32 8.58 6.11 3.38
C TRP A 32 7.33 5.23 3.29
N SER A 33 6.73 4.93 4.45
CA SER A 33 5.45 4.23 4.58
C SER A 33 4.60 4.90 5.66
N ILE A 34 3.28 4.73 5.56
CA ILE A 34 2.32 5.28 6.51
C ILE A 34 1.09 4.35 6.61
N GLY A 35 0.74 3.97 7.84
CA GLY A 35 -0.45 3.22 8.18
C GLY A 35 -1.65 4.12 8.40
N ARG A 36 -2.83 3.69 7.94
CA ARG A 36 -4.13 4.32 8.25
C ARG A 36 -5.00 3.29 8.94
N ASN A 37 -5.60 3.64 10.08
CA ASN A 37 -6.37 2.73 10.92
C ASN A 37 -5.56 1.49 11.38
N LEU A 38 -4.24 1.66 11.50
CA LEU A 38 -3.30 0.61 11.90
C LEU A 38 -2.39 1.17 13.00
N PRO A 39 -1.94 0.35 13.95
CA PRO A 39 -1.06 0.78 15.04
C PRO A 39 0.43 0.82 14.63
N THR A 40 0.73 0.78 13.32
CA THR A 40 2.10 0.69 12.81
C THR A 40 2.17 1.25 11.39
N ASP A 41 3.34 1.83 11.07
CA ASP A 41 3.72 2.21 9.71
C ASP A 41 4.55 1.12 9.01
N ASP A 42 5.06 0.13 9.75
CA ASP A 42 5.82 -1.00 9.19
C ASP A 42 4.92 -1.81 8.22
N PRO A 43 5.26 -1.89 6.91
CA PRO A 43 4.41 -2.53 5.91
C PRO A 43 4.18 -4.02 6.16
N GLU A 44 5.17 -4.75 6.68
CA GLU A 44 5.06 -6.18 6.92
C GLU A 44 4.19 -6.46 8.14
N LEU A 45 4.37 -5.70 9.22
CA LEU A 45 3.53 -5.80 10.41
C LEU A 45 2.09 -5.35 10.11
N ALA A 46 1.92 -4.27 9.35
CA ALA A 46 0.63 -3.82 8.84
C ALA A 46 -0.10 -4.93 8.07
N ALA A 47 0.59 -5.63 7.16
CA ALA A 47 0.02 -6.74 6.41
C ALA A 47 -0.45 -7.91 7.31
N ARG A 48 0.23 -8.14 8.45
CA ARG A 48 -0.19 -9.16 9.43
C ARG A 48 -1.48 -8.75 10.12
N PHE A 49 -1.61 -7.49 10.57
CA PHE A 49 -2.86 -6.98 11.16
C PHE A 49 -4.03 -7.01 10.17
N MET A 50 -3.81 -6.56 8.93
CA MET A 50 -4.84 -6.57 7.90
C MET A 50 -5.31 -7.99 7.57
N ARG A 51 -4.38 -8.94 7.44
CA ARG A 51 -4.71 -10.36 7.22
C ARG A 51 -5.51 -10.94 8.38
N ALA A 52 -5.06 -10.73 9.61
CA ALA A 52 -5.73 -11.24 10.81
C ALA A 52 -7.15 -10.67 10.96
N THR A 53 -7.36 -9.42 10.56
CA THR A 53 -8.68 -8.78 10.55
C THR A 53 -9.57 -9.39 9.47
N ALA A 54 -9.08 -9.52 8.23
CA ALA A 54 -9.83 -10.12 7.14
C ALA A 54 -10.24 -11.58 7.42
N SER A 55 -9.38 -12.36 8.10
CA SER A 55 -9.68 -13.74 8.47
C SER A 55 -10.76 -13.91 9.54
N GLN A 56 -11.28 -12.83 10.12
CA GLN A 56 -12.41 -12.90 11.05
C GLN A 56 -13.75 -13.07 10.31
N ASN A 57 -13.76 -12.96 8.97
CA ASN A 57 -14.95 -13.15 8.15
C ASN A 57 -14.64 -14.01 6.93
N ASP A 58 -15.11 -15.26 6.94
CA ASP A 58 -14.86 -16.25 5.89
C ASP A 58 -15.43 -15.87 4.51
N ARG A 59 -16.28 -14.84 4.43
CA ARG A 59 -16.81 -14.32 3.15
C ARG A 59 -15.81 -13.43 2.40
N VAL A 60 -14.67 -13.10 3.00
CA VAL A 60 -13.65 -12.22 2.39
C VAL A 60 -12.71 -13.04 1.49
N GLU A 61 -12.93 -13.02 0.18
CA GLU A 61 -12.13 -13.81 -0.78
C GLU A 61 -10.94 -13.06 -1.40
N LYS A 62 -11.09 -11.74 -1.61
CA LYS A 62 -10.08 -10.85 -2.21
C LYS A 62 -9.85 -9.66 -1.29
N PRO A 63 -9.10 -9.85 -0.19
CA PRO A 63 -9.04 -8.86 0.87
C PRO A 63 -8.20 -7.63 0.52
N VAL A 64 -7.48 -7.64 -0.62
CA VAL A 64 -6.50 -6.60 -0.95
C VAL A 64 -6.96 -5.79 -2.16
N TYR A 65 -6.96 -4.47 -2.00
CA TYR A 65 -7.01 -3.53 -3.10
C TYR A 65 -5.66 -2.78 -3.16
N HIS A 66 -5.04 -2.75 -4.34
CA HIS A 66 -3.75 -2.12 -4.57
C HIS A 66 -3.93 -0.98 -5.57
N ILE A 67 -3.60 0.24 -5.13
CA ILE A 67 -3.72 1.46 -5.93
C ILE A 67 -2.34 2.06 -6.07
N ALA A 68 -1.89 2.21 -7.30
CA ALA A 68 -0.67 2.92 -7.63
C ALA A 68 -1.01 4.33 -8.12
N LEU A 69 -0.36 5.33 -7.51
CA LEU A 69 -0.41 6.73 -7.94
C LEU A 69 0.99 7.13 -8.39
N SER A 70 1.13 7.57 -9.63
CA SER A 70 2.41 8.01 -10.19
C SER A 70 2.49 9.53 -10.30
N PHE A 71 3.64 10.08 -9.89
CA PHE A 71 4.01 11.49 -10.01
C PHE A 71 5.12 11.64 -11.06
N ASP A 72 5.12 12.73 -11.83
CA ASP A 72 6.22 13.01 -12.75
C ASP A 72 7.48 13.37 -11.94
N PRO A 73 8.69 12.90 -12.30
CA PRO A 73 9.91 13.28 -11.59
C PRO A 73 10.19 14.79 -11.56
N ASN A 74 9.62 15.56 -12.48
CA ASN A 74 9.73 17.02 -12.54
C ASN A 74 8.58 17.74 -11.82
N ASP A 75 7.57 17.02 -11.30
CA ASP A 75 6.51 17.64 -10.51
C ASP A 75 7.08 18.12 -9.17
N PRO A 76 6.80 19.38 -8.73
CA PRO A 76 7.25 19.89 -7.45
C PRO A 76 6.37 19.35 -6.31
N VAL A 77 6.45 18.04 -6.06
CA VAL A 77 5.67 17.36 -5.01
C VAL A 77 6.57 16.90 -3.87
N ASP A 78 6.23 17.32 -2.66
CA ASP A 78 6.83 16.80 -1.43
C ASP A 78 6.01 15.63 -0.86
N ARG A 79 6.55 14.97 0.16
CA ARG A 79 5.86 13.87 0.87
C ARG A 79 4.47 14.28 1.34
N ALA A 80 4.32 15.48 1.92
CA ALA A 80 3.04 15.94 2.44
C ALA A 80 2.00 16.13 1.32
N ALA A 81 2.40 16.61 0.15
CA ALA A 81 1.55 16.70 -1.03
C ALA A 81 1.14 15.31 -1.54
N MET A 82 2.10 14.37 -1.61
CA MET A 82 1.82 12.98 -2.00
C MET A 82 0.78 12.33 -1.05
N GLU A 83 0.93 12.53 0.27
CA GLU A 83 -0.02 12.02 1.27
C GLU A 83 -1.41 12.66 1.14
N ARG A 84 -1.50 13.98 0.92
CA ARG A 84 -2.78 14.67 0.68
C ARG A 84 -3.49 14.13 -0.57
N VAL A 85 -2.74 13.89 -1.63
CA VAL A 85 -3.26 13.29 -2.87
C VAL A 85 -3.78 11.88 -2.60
N ALA A 86 -3.00 11.05 -1.90
CA ALA A 86 -3.43 9.70 -1.56
C ALA A 86 -4.73 9.69 -0.73
N ASN A 87 -4.85 10.58 0.27
CA ASN A 87 -6.07 10.72 1.06
C ASN A 87 -7.28 11.08 0.19
N ARG A 88 -7.13 12.06 -0.70
CA ARG A 88 -8.22 12.47 -1.61
C ARG A 88 -8.67 11.35 -2.54
N VAL A 89 -7.75 10.49 -2.98
CA VAL A 89 -8.10 9.31 -3.78
C VAL A 89 -8.89 8.33 -2.94
N LEU A 90 -8.44 8.03 -1.72
CA LEU A 90 -9.12 7.09 -0.81
C LEU A 90 -10.53 7.55 -0.41
N GLU A 91 -10.76 8.85 -0.27
CA GLU A 91 -12.08 9.43 0.03
C GLU A 91 -13.11 9.26 -1.10
N ARG A 92 -12.68 8.88 -2.31
CA ARG A 92 -13.52 8.78 -3.51
C ARG A 92 -13.75 7.35 -3.98
N LEU A 93 -13.26 6.36 -3.23
CA LEU A 93 -13.44 4.93 -3.50
C LEU A 93 -14.62 4.39 -2.68
#